data_AF-D8J4Z3-F1
#
_entry.id   AF-D8J4Z3-F1
#
_cell.length_a   1.000
_cell.length_b   1.000
_cell.length_c   1.000
_cell.angle_alpha   90.00
_cell.angle_beta   90.00
_cell.angle_gamma   90.00
#
_symmetry.space_group_name_H-M   'P 1'
#
loop_
_entity.id
_entity.type
_entity.pdbx_description
1 polymer ?
#
loop_
_entity_poly.entity_id
_entity_poly.type
_entity_poly.pdbx_seq_one_letter_code
_entity_poly.pdbx_strand_id
1 'polypeptide(L)'
;MADAVLWATITALLVTVSFPFYLYGAWIIIENDPVTWDVLTRHLTYILAGLVLTTGPVVGWMAPRLFERLSGLRAVHAIFGVQAYAFLLFALTGIVRIFQAKHSRDLYGDPAQDVDIDDLHENMGAWRFRLRIGVIGYVLCWLIAYLLGITQYALAYF
;
A
#
# COMPACT_ATOMS: atom_id res chain seq x y z
N MET A 1 -8.37 5.25 -30.43
CA MET A 1 -7.33 4.22 -30.18
C MET A 1 -6.10 4.82 -29.49
N ALA A 2 -5.51 5.89 -30.03
CA ALA A 2 -4.35 6.56 -29.43
C ALA A 2 -4.55 6.96 -27.96
N ASP A 3 -5.69 7.55 -27.60
CA ASP A 3 -5.96 7.95 -26.20
C ASP A 3 -6.02 6.76 -25.23
N ALA A 4 -6.57 5.64 -25.67
CA ALA A 4 -6.65 4.43 -24.84
C ALA A 4 -5.27 3.80 -24.59
N VAL A 5 -4.41 3.80 -25.62
CA VAL A 5 -3.00 3.38 -25.51
C VAL A 5 -2.25 4.32 -24.57
N LEU A 6 -2.42 5.64 -24.73
CA LEU A 6 -1.77 6.64 -23.89
C LEU A 6 -2.11 6.43 -22.41
N TRP A 7 -3.40 6.35 -22.06
CA TRP A 7 -3.82 6.13 -20.68
C TRP A 7 -3.39 4.77 -20.12
N ALA A 8 -3.39 3.71 -20.94
CA ALA A 8 -2.91 2.41 -20.52
C ALA A 8 -1.40 2.44 -20.23
N THR A 9 -0.62 3.14 -21.06
CA THR A 9 0.83 3.34 -20.89
C THR A 9 1.12 4.15 -19.64
N ILE A 10 0.43 5.29 -19.46
CA ILE A 10 0.57 6.13 -18.26
C ILE A 10 0.24 5.32 -17.00
N THR A 11 -0.86 4.56 -17.02
CA THR A 11 -1.26 3.72 -15.88
C THR A 11 -0.19 2.67 -15.58
N ALA A 12 0.28 1.94 -16.60
CA ALA A 12 1.33 0.95 -16.44
C ALA A 12 2.61 1.57 -15.87
N LEU A 13 3.03 2.74 -16.36
CA LEU A 13 4.20 3.46 -15.85
C LEU A 13 4.02 3.91 -14.41
N LEU A 14 2.89 4.52 -14.06
CA LEU A 14 2.63 5.01 -12.70
C LEU A 14 2.63 3.87 -11.67
N VAL A 15 1.96 2.75 -12.00
CA VAL A 15 1.95 1.57 -11.13
C VAL A 15 3.33 0.90 -11.09
N THR A 16 4.09 0.87 -12.18
CA THR A 16 5.47 0.34 -12.17
C THR A 16 6.38 1.19 -11.29
N VAL A 17 6.28 2.52 -11.42
CA VAL A 17 7.09 3.49 -10.69
C VAL A 17 6.71 3.53 -9.21
N SER A 18 5.51 3.08 -8.80
CA SER A 18 5.18 2.97 -7.37
C SER A 18 5.98 1.87 -6.66
N PHE A 19 6.43 0.83 -7.36
CA PHE A 19 7.14 -0.29 -6.79
C PHE A 19 8.42 0.09 -6.01
N PRO A 20 9.36 0.89 -6.57
CA PRO A 20 10.54 1.31 -5.83
C PRO A 20 10.21 2.11 -4.56
N PHE A 21 9.09 2.84 -4.51
CA PHE A 21 8.67 3.52 -3.27
C PHE A 21 8.30 2.53 -2.18
N TYR A 22 7.64 1.42 -2.52
CA TYR A 22 7.33 0.36 -1.55
C TYR A 22 8.58 -0.37 -1.07
N LEU A 23 9.52 -0.67 -1.99
CA LEU A 23 10.79 -1.29 -1.62
C LEU A 23 11.61 -0.38 -0.71
N TYR A 24 11.77 0.89 -1.08
CA TYR A 24 12.54 1.86 -0.30
C TYR A 24 11.87 2.16 1.04
N GLY A 25 10.55 2.30 1.07
CA GLY A 25 9.78 2.44 2.30
C GLY A 25 9.99 1.25 3.24
N ALA A 26 9.95 0.02 2.74
CA ALA A 26 10.21 -1.18 3.55
C ALA A 26 11.67 -1.24 4.04
N TRP A 27 12.63 -0.93 3.17
CA TRP A 27 14.06 -0.92 3.50
C TRP A 27 14.38 0.05 4.64
N ILE A 28 13.82 1.27 4.63
CA ILE A 28 14.00 2.26 5.71
C ILE A 28 13.61 1.67 7.08
N ILE A 29 12.51 0.92 7.17
CA ILE A 29 12.05 0.34 8.44
C ILE A 29 12.94 -0.83 8.88
N ILE A 30 13.41 -1.65 7.94
CA ILE A 30 14.24 -2.82 8.25
C ILE A 30 15.63 -2.41 8.73
N GLU A 31 16.22 -1.37 8.12
CA GLU A 31 17.60 -0.95 8.40
C GLU A 31 17.71 -0.11 9.69
N ASN A 32 16.59 0.42 10.21
CA ASN A 32 16.59 1.32 11.36
C ASN A 32 15.87 0.66 12.55
N ASP A 33 16.65 0.09 13.47
CA ASP A 33 16.18 -0.43 14.76
C ASP A 33 16.95 0.26 15.92
N PRO A 34 16.29 1.04 16.79
CA PRO A 34 14.84 1.27 16.90
C PRO A 34 14.27 2.22 15.82
N VAL A 35 13.01 1.99 15.45
CA VAL A 35 12.27 2.86 14.51
C VAL A 35 11.88 4.18 15.19
N THR A 36 12.66 5.23 14.97
CA THR A 36 12.37 6.58 15.49
C THR A 36 11.21 7.26 14.74
N TRP A 37 10.72 8.38 15.29
CA TRP A 37 9.66 9.16 14.64
C TRP A 37 10.06 9.70 13.27
N ASP A 38 11.29 10.19 13.12
CA ASP A 38 11.81 10.70 11.84
C ASP A 38 11.90 9.59 10.78
N VAL A 39 12.33 8.39 11.19
CA VAL A 39 12.34 7.21 10.33
C VAL A 39 10.92 6.83 9.90
N LEU A 40 9.95 6.87 10.83
CA LEU A 40 8.55 6.55 10.55
C LEU A 40 7.88 7.56 9.61
N THR A 41 8.06 8.86 9.84
CA THR A 41 7.49 9.90 8.95
C THR A 41 8.09 9.80 7.56
N ARG A 42 9.42 9.58 7.46
CA ARG A 42 10.10 9.34 6.20
C ARG A 42 9.55 8.10 5.49
N HIS A 43 9.40 6.97 6.19
CA HIS A 43 8.76 5.76 5.65
C HIS A 43 7.38 6.06 5.07
N LEU A 44 6.52 6.75 5.84
CA LEU A 44 5.17 7.11 5.42
C LEU A 44 5.17 7.99 4.17
N THR A 45 6.10 8.93 4.02
CA THR A 45 6.22 9.74 2.80
C THR A 45 6.41 8.87 1.55
N TYR A 46 7.28 7.88 1.60
CA TYR A 46 7.50 6.98 0.46
C TYR A 46 6.30 6.07 0.21
N ILE A 47 5.73 5.47 1.26
CA ILE A 47 4.55 4.60 1.12
C ILE A 47 3.36 5.38 0.55
N LEU A 48 3.11 6.60 1.03
CA LEU A 48 2.03 7.45 0.52
C LEU A 48 2.27 7.85 -0.93
N ALA A 49 3.50 8.22 -1.31
CA ALA A 49 3.84 8.52 -2.70
C ALA A 49 3.56 7.31 -3.62
N GLY A 50 4.03 6.11 -3.25
CA GLY A 50 3.75 4.88 -3.98
C GLY A 50 2.24 4.58 -4.05
N LEU A 51 1.52 4.79 -2.95
CA LEU A 51 0.07 4.56 -2.89
C LEU A 51 -0.70 5.54 -3.78
N VAL A 52 -0.31 6.81 -3.85
CA VAL A 52 -0.90 7.80 -4.76
C VAL A 52 -0.65 7.41 -6.21
N LEU A 53 0.58 7.02 -6.56
CA LEU A 53 0.94 6.59 -7.91
C LEU A 53 0.16 5.36 -8.36
N THR A 54 -0.11 4.43 -7.45
CA THR A 54 -0.92 3.24 -7.74
C THR A 54 -2.42 3.55 -7.77
N THR A 55 -2.91 4.28 -6.79
CA THR A 55 -4.36 4.44 -6.53
C THR A 55 -4.97 5.52 -7.40
N GLY A 56 -4.21 6.55 -7.77
CA GLY A 56 -4.67 7.60 -8.69
C GLY A 56 -5.20 7.05 -10.01
N PRO A 57 -4.41 6.23 -10.75
CA PRO A 57 -4.88 5.57 -11.97
C PRO A 57 -6.03 4.59 -11.73
N VAL A 58 -5.99 3.85 -10.61
CA VAL A 58 -7.07 2.92 -10.25
C VAL A 58 -8.39 3.66 -10.12
N VAL A 59 -8.46 4.72 -9.30
CA VAL A 59 -9.70 5.46 -9.06
C VAL A 59 -10.08 6.32 -10.26
N GLY A 60 -9.10 6.96 -10.91
CA GLY A 60 -9.34 7.89 -12.02
C GLY A 60 -9.67 7.23 -13.36
N TRP A 61 -9.26 5.97 -13.58
CA TRP A 61 -9.35 5.35 -14.90
C TRP A 61 -9.82 3.88 -14.89
N MET A 62 -9.35 3.07 -13.94
CA MET A 62 -9.64 1.62 -13.96
C MET A 62 -10.97 1.28 -13.30
N ALA A 63 -11.24 1.82 -12.11
CA ALA A 63 -12.43 1.54 -11.30
C ALA A 63 -13.75 1.87 -12.02
N PRO A 64 -13.87 3.01 -12.74
CA PRO A 64 -15.09 3.31 -13.50
C PRO A 64 -15.39 2.29 -14.59
N ARG A 65 -14.35 1.61 -15.12
CA ARG A 65 -14.46 0.64 -16.23
C ARG A 65 -14.41 -0.81 -15.77
N LEU A 66 -14.44 -1.03 -14.45
CA LEU A 66 -14.25 -2.34 -13.86
C LEU A 66 -15.30 -3.34 -14.39
N PHE A 67 -16.58 -2.96 -14.30
CA PHE A 67 -17.71 -3.83 -14.64
C PHE A 67 -17.93 -4.01 -16.15
N GLU A 68 -17.44 -3.09 -16.96
CA GLU A 68 -17.55 -3.15 -18.42
C GLU A 68 -16.68 -4.27 -19.04
N ARG A 69 -15.68 -4.77 -18.29
CA ARG A 69 -14.58 -5.57 -18.85
C ARG A 69 -14.24 -6.82 -18.02
N LEU A 70 -15.19 -7.36 -17.26
CA LEU A 70 -15.00 -8.55 -16.42
C LEU A 70 -15.02 -9.84 -17.25
N SER A 71 -13.92 -10.16 -17.93
CA SER A 71 -13.74 -11.47 -18.57
C SER A 71 -12.28 -11.93 -18.56
N GLY A 72 -12.06 -13.23 -18.45
CA GLY A 72 -10.73 -13.85 -18.48
C GLY A 72 -9.74 -13.24 -17.47
N LEU A 73 -8.54 -12.89 -17.95
CA LEU A 73 -7.47 -12.31 -17.14
C LEU A 73 -7.86 -10.97 -16.48
N ARG A 74 -8.77 -10.19 -17.09
CA ARG A 74 -9.24 -8.91 -16.53
C ARG A 74 -10.02 -9.12 -15.24
N ALA A 75 -10.84 -10.17 -15.18
CA ALA A 75 -11.61 -10.51 -13.99
C ALA A 75 -10.68 -10.94 -12.85
N VAL A 76 -9.65 -11.74 -13.14
CA VAL A 76 -8.65 -12.16 -12.14
C VAL A 76 -7.87 -10.95 -11.63
N HIS A 77 -7.41 -10.07 -12.54
CA HIS A 77 -6.76 -8.81 -12.17
C HIS A 77 -7.64 -7.93 -11.28
N ALA A 78 -8.92 -7.78 -11.61
CA ALA A 78 -9.89 -7.04 -10.81
C ALA A 78 -10.06 -7.63 -9.40
N ILE A 79 -10.16 -8.96 -9.28
CA ILE A 79 -10.28 -9.65 -7.99
C ILE A 79 -9.06 -9.33 -7.13
N PHE A 80 -7.84 -9.55 -7.62
CA PHE A 80 -6.63 -9.26 -6.86
C PHE A 80 -6.47 -7.77 -6.54
N GLY A 81 -6.87 -6.88 -7.45
CA GLY A 81 -6.91 -5.44 -7.21
C GLY A 81 -7.81 -5.09 -6.04
N VAL A 82 -9.07 -5.55 -6.04
CA VAL A 82 -10.01 -5.32 -4.94
C VAL A 82 -9.53 -5.94 -3.63
N GLN A 83 -8.98 -7.16 -3.67
CA GLN A 83 -8.42 -7.83 -2.49
C GLN A 83 -7.25 -7.05 -1.90
N ALA A 84 -6.37 -6.48 -2.73
CA ALA A 84 -5.30 -5.61 -2.25
C ALA A 84 -5.87 -4.44 -1.42
N TYR A 85 -6.85 -3.72 -1.95
CA TYR A 85 -7.47 -2.62 -1.21
C TYR A 85 -8.23 -3.07 0.05
N ALA A 86 -8.82 -4.27 0.06
CA ALA A 86 -9.42 -4.84 1.26
C ALA A 86 -8.37 -5.09 2.35
N PHE A 87 -7.21 -5.67 2.00
CA PHE A 87 -6.08 -5.84 2.91
C PHE A 87 -5.49 -4.51 3.38
N LEU A 88 -5.45 -3.49 2.51
CA LEU A 88 -5.00 -2.16 2.88
C LEU A 88 -5.95 -1.52 3.90
N LEU A 89 -7.26 -1.60 3.69
CA LEU A 89 -8.26 -1.14 4.66
C LEU A 89 -8.12 -1.88 5.99
N PHE A 90 -7.88 -3.20 5.95
CA PHE A 90 -7.62 -4.00 7.13
C PHE A 90 -6.37 -3.53 7.88
N ALA A 91 -5.25 -3.26 7.19
CA ALA A 91 -4.04 -2.68 7.78
C ALA A 91 -4.30 -1.32 8.43
N LEU A 92 -5.10 -0.46 7.78
CA LEU A 92 -5.46 0.85 8.30
C LEU A 92 -6.22 0.75 9.63
N THR A 93 -7.06 -0.28 9.83
CA THR A 93 -7.72 -0.49 11.14
C THR A 93 -6.72 -0.73 12.28
N GLY A 94 -5.55 -1.31 11.99
CA GLY A 94 -4.46 -1.48 12.95
C GLY A 94 -3.71 -0.17 13.16
N ILE A 95 -3.27 0.50 12.08
CA ILE A 95 -2.52 1.77 12.14
C ILE A 95 -3.26 2.84 12.93
N VAL A 96 -4.56 3.05 12.64
CA VAL A 96 -5.33 4.12 13.29
C VAL A 96 -5.38 3.92 14.81
N ARG A 97 -5.50 2.67 15.29
CA ARG A 97 -5.51 2.36 16.72
C ARG A 97 -4.14 2.57 17.37
N ILE A 98 -3.07 2.17 16.70
CA ILE A 98 -1.70 2.40 17.16
C ILE A 98 -1.43 3.92 17.26
N PHE A 99 -1.83 4.68 16.26
CA PHE A 99 -1.68 6.14 16.24
C PHE A 99 -2.49 6.82 17.35
N GLN A 100 -3.76 6.43 17.54
CA GLN A 100 -4.62 6.94 18.62
C GLN A 100 -4.02 6.67 20.00
N ALA A 101 -3.50 5.46 20.25
CA ALA A 101 -2.86 5.11 21.52
C ALA A 101 -1.57 5.91 21.76
N LYS A 102 -0.80 6.19 20.71
CA LYS A 102 0.40 7.04 20.80
C LYS A 102 0.06 8.52 21.04
N HIS A 103 -1.03 9.00 20.45
CA HIS A 103 -1.51 10.38 20.62
C HIS A 103 -2.11 10.66 22.00
N SER A 104 -2.85 9.71 22.59
CA SER A 104 -3.52 9.92 23.88
C SER A 104 -2.60 9.92 25.10
N ARG A 105 -1.37 9.43 24.98
CA ARG A 105 -0.39 9.31 26.07
C ARG A 105 0.69 10.39 26.06
N ASP A 106 0.60 11.38 25.17
CA ASP A 106 1.54 12.50 25.03
C ASP A 106 3.03 12.09 25.06
N LEU A 107 3.36 10.92 24.50
CA LEU A 107 4.73 10.47 24.24
C LEU A 107 5.41 11.29 23.11
N TYR A 108 4.86 12.47 22.79
CA TYR A 108 5.43 13.45 21.86
C TYR A 108 6.34 14.46 22.58
N GLY A 109 6.34 14.49 23.92
CA GLY A 109 7.12 15.45 24.71
C GLY A 109 8.61 15.14 24.89
N ASP A 110 9.03 13.88 24.80
CA ASP A 110 10.44 13.50 25.00
C ASP A 110 10.87 12.32 24.10
N PRO A 111 11.63 12.58 23.00
CA PRO A 111 12.13 11.57 22.08
C PRO A 111 13.09 10.53 22.71
N ALA A 112 13.55 10.76 23.94
CA ALA A 112 14.50 9.91 24.65
C ALA A 112 13.84 8.86 25.57
N GLN A 113 12.51 8.82 25.66
CA GLN A 113 11.83 7.78 26.44
C GLN A 113 11.76 6.48 25.63
N ASP A 114 12.73 5.61 25.90
CA ASP A 114 12.80 4.22 25.40
C ASP A 114 11.71 3.37 26.07
N VAL A 115 10.45 3.68 25.76
CA VAL A 115 9.28 2.94 26.23
C VAL A 115 8.89 1.95 25.15
N ASP A 116 8.96 0.66 25.48
CA ASP A 116 8.59 -0.41 24.56
C ASP A 116 7.13 -0.23 24.10
N ILE A 117 6.93 -0.24 22.78
CA ILE A 117 5.62 0.00 22.16
C ILE A 117 4.62 -1.08 22.60
N ASP A 118 5.10 -2.29 22.92
CA ASP A 118 4.23 -3.38 23.38
C ASP A 118 3.66 -3.16 24.80
N ASP A 119 4.26 -2.28 25.61
CA ASP A 119 3.76 -1.92 26.95
C ASP A 119 2.75 -0.75 26.94
N LEU A 120 2.56 -0.06 25.81
CA LEU A 120 1.65 1.08 25.72
C LEU A 120 0.17 0.70 25.86
N HIS A 121 -0.21 -0.51 25.42
CA HIS A 121 -1.59 -0.97 25.46
C HIS A 121 -1.68 -2.49 25.33
N GLU A 122 -2.52 -3.13 26.14
CA GLU A 122 -2.79 -4.59 26.12
C GLU A 122 -3.14 -5.16 24.72
N ASN A 123 -3.67 -4.33 23.82
CA ASN A 123 -4.07 -4.73 22.47
C ASN A 123 -3.03 -4.42 21.38
N MET A 124 -1.83 -3.92 21.75
CA MET A 124 -0.83 -3.47 20.78
C MET A 124 -0.39 -4.60 19.85
N GLY A 125 -0.15 -5.79 20.41
CA GLY A 125 0.18 -6.99 19.62
C GLY A 125 -0.90 -7.34 18.58
N ALA A 126 -2.18 -7.24 18.96
CA ALA A 126 -3.29 -7.49 18.04
C ALA A 126 -3.37 -6.45 16.91
N TRP A 127 -3.11 -5.17 17.19
CA TRP A 127 -3.10 -4.12 16.17
C TRP A 127 -1.90 -4.23 15.22
N ARG A 128 -0.71 -4.54 15.75
CA ARG A 128 0.50 -4.81 14.96
C ARG A 128 0.32 -6.04 14.06
N PHE A 129 -0.33 -7.07 14.55
CA PHE A 129 -0.67 -8.26 13.77
C PHE A 129 -1.59 -7.90 12.58
N ARG A 130 -2.68 -7.15 12.81
CA ARG A 130 -3.58 -6.68 11.75
C ARG A 130 -2.84 -5.83 10.71
N LEU A 131 -1.98 -4.93 11.16
CA LEU A 131 -1.13 -4.13 10.30
C LEU A 131 -0.23 -4.99 9.41
N ARG A 132 0.55 -5.90 10.01
CA ARG A 132 1.49 -6.77 9.27
C ARG A 132 0.78 -7.65 8.26
N ILE A 133 -0.30 -8.33 8.66
CA ILE A 133 -1.08 -9.17 7.75
C ILE A 133 -1.71 -8.34 6.63
N GLY A 134 -2.28 -7.18 6.96
CA GLY A 134 -2.85 -6.30 5.95
C GLY A 134 -1.81 -5.79 4.96
N VAL A 135 -0.61 -5.43 5.40
CA VAL A 135 0.48 -4.98 4.50
C VAL A 135 0.98 -6.14 3.63
N ILE A 136 1.22 -7.32 4.20
CA ILE A 136 1.66 -8.50 3.44
C ILE A 136 0.60 -8.88 2.39
N GLY A 137 -0.67 -8.96 2.81
CA GLY A 137 -1.78 -9.27 1.93
C GLY A 137 -1.94 -8.23 0.81
N TYR A 138 -1.80 -6.95 1.14
CA TYR A 138 -1.79 -5.85 0.16
C TYR A 138 -0.68 -6.03 -0.86
N VAL A 139 0.58 -6.19 -0.44
CA VAL A 139 1.74 -6.29 -1.33
C VAL A 139 1.64 -7.52 -2.24
N LEU A 140 1.24 -8.67 -1.70
CA LEU A 140 1.08 -9.91 -2.50
C LEU A 140 -0.02 -9.76 -3.55
N CYS A 141 -1.20 -9.27 -3.16
CA CYS A 141 -2.30 -9.07 -4.09
C CYS A 141 -1.96 -7.98 -5.13
N TRP A 142 -1.31 -6.90 -4.70
CA TRP A 142 -0.83 -5.83 -5.57
C TRP A 142 0.17 -6.36 -6.60
N LEU A 143 1.13 -7.20 -6.19
CA LEU A 143 2.14 -7.76 -7.09
C LEU A 143 1.50 -8.68 -8.14
N ILE A 144 0.56 -9.53 -7.74
CA ILE A 144 -0.19 -10.40 -8.67
C ILE A 144 -1.01 -9.54 -9.64
N ALA A 145 -1.74 -8.54 -9.13
CA ALA A 145 -2.51 -7.63 -9.96
C ALA A 145 -1.61 -6.88 -10.95
N TYR A 146 -0.45 -6.38 -10.49
CA TYR A 146 0.53 -5.70 -11.32
C TYR A 146 1.02 -6.60 -12.46
N LEU A 147 1.46 -7.83 -12.18
CA LEU A 147 1.91 -8.78 -13.20
C LEU A 147 0.81 -9.09 -14.21
N LEU A 148 -0.42 -9.31 -13.75
CA LEU A 148 -1.58 -9.51 -14.62
C LEU A 148 -1.87 -8.26 -15.47
N GLY A 149 -1.70 -7.06 -14.91
CA GLY A 149 -1.91 -5.79 -15.61
C GLY A 149 -0.89 -5.58 -16.72
N ILE A 150 0.40 -5.79 -16.43
CA ILE A 150 1.48 -5.73 -17.42
C ILE A 150 1.32 -6.80 -18.50
N THR A 151 0.96 -8.03 -18.12
CA THR A 151 0.71 -9.11 -19.09
C THR A 151 -0.42 -8.73 -20.04
N GLN A 152 -1.52 -8.15 -19.53
CA GLN A 152 -2.63 -7.70 -20.37
C GLN A 152 -2.26 -6.51 -21.25
N TYR A 153 -1.45 -5.57 -20.74
CA TYR A 153 -0.93 -4.47 -21.52
C TYR A 153 -0.05 -5.00 -22.67
N ALA A 154 0.84 -5.94 -22.39
CA ALA A 154 1.68 -6.57 -23.38
C ALA A 154 0.85 -7.25 -24.48
N LEU A 155 -0.06 -8.16 -24.10
CA LEU A 155 -0.91 -8.90 -25.05
C LEU A 155 -1.85 -8.00 -25.88
N ALA A 156 -2.17 -6.80 -25.41
CA ALA A 156 -3.06 -5.88 -26.11
C ALA A 156 -2.34 -4.98 -27.11
N TYR A 157 -1.03 -4.75 -26.93
CA TYR A 157 -0.27 -3.73 -27.66
C TYR A 157 1.03 -4.23 -28.30
N PHE A 158 1.46 -5.46 -28.03
CA PHE A 158 2.59 -6.16 -28.64
C PHE A 158 2.17 -7.55 -29.11
#